data_AF-A0A6C0IUR9-F1
#
_entry.id   AF-A0A6C0IUR9-F1
#
_cell.length_a   1.000
_cell.length_b   1.000
_cell.length_c   1.000
_cell.angle_alpha   90.00
_cell.angle_beta   90.00
_cell.angle_gamma   90.00
#
_symmetry.space_group_name_H-M   'P 1'
#
loop_
_entity.id
_entity.type
_entity.pdbx_description
1 polymer ?
#
loop_
_entity_poly.entity_id
_entity_poly.type
_entity_poly.pdbx_seq_one_letter_code
_entity_poly.pdbx_strand_id
1 'polypeptide(L)'
;MLLEQYKEKGTEFIKDLDGEFTFIIFDFKKNIILQSSDIFGIKPQWYNITEDGIIVSSFRSSVCQCSALEEEFTNRKINSK
;
A
#
# COMPACT_ATOMS: atom_id res chain seq x y z
N MET A 1 17.32 -8.89 1.43
CA MET A 1 16.76 -10.14 2.01
C MET A 1 15.28 -10.35 1.66
N LEU A 2 14.34 -9.44 1.96
CA LEU A 2 12.91 -9.61 1.61
C LEU A 2 12.63 -9.88 0.12
N LEU A 3 13.19 -9.06 -0.77
CA LEU A 3 12.93 -9.19 -2.21
C LEU A 3 13.47 -10.51 -2.79
N GLU A 4 14.53 -11.05 -2.22
CA GLU A 4 15.13 -12.32 -2.64
C GLU A 4 14.25 -13.50 -2.20
N GLN A 5 13.80 -13.50 -0.95
CA GLN A 5 12.85 -14.49 -0.47
C GLN A 5 11.51 -14.44 -1.22
N TYR A 6 11.02 -13.24 -1.57
CA TYR A 6 9.84 -13.10 -2.43
C TYR A 6 10.05 -13.72 -3.82
N LYS A 7 11.25 -13.56 -4.41
CA LYS A 7 11.56 -14.18 -5.71
C LYS A 7 11.63 -15.70 -5.62
N GLU A 8 12.16 -16.25 -4.53
CA GLU A 8 12.34 -17.69 -4.33
C GLU A 8 11.04 -18.40 -3.92
N LYS A 9 10.29 -17.84 -2.97
CA LYS A 9 9.13 -18.48 -2.32
C LYS A 9 7.79 -17.81 -2.64
N GLY A 10 7.77 -16.75 -3.46
CA GLY A 10 6.54 -16.02 -3.77
C GLY A 10 5.98 -15.33 -2.54
N THR A 11 4.68 -15.43 -2.29
CA THR A 11 4.01 -14.84 -1.11
C THR A 11 4.19 -15.65 0.17
N GLU A 12 4.60 -16.91 0.06
CA GLU A 12 4.69 -17.83 1.21
C GLU A 12 5.81 -17.45 2.18
N PHE A 13 6.83 -16.71 1.73
CA PHE A 13 7.93 -16.26 2.58
C PHE A 13 7.49 -15.42 3.78
N ILE A 14 6.30 -14.79 3.72
CA ILE A 14 5.75 -14.00 4.82
C ILE A 14 5.65 -14.84 6.10
N LYS A 15 5.36 -16.14 5.96
CA LYS A 15 5.23 -17.08 7.09
C LYS A 15 6.57 -17.35 7.80
N ASP A 16 7.69 -17.08 7.13
CA ASP A 16 9.03 -17.25 7.66
C ASP A 16 9.55 -15.97 8.34
N LEU A 17 8.81 -14.86 8.27
CA LEU A 17 9.21 -13.59 8.86
C LEU A 17 8.85 -13.56 10.35
N ASP A 18 9.87 -13.39 11.19
CA ASP A 18 9.73 -13.16 12.63
C ASP A 18 10.33 -11.80 12.98
N GLY A 19 9.54 -10.95 13.64
CA GLY A 19 9.92 -9.59 14.02
C GLY A 19 8.82 -8.55 13.82
N GLU A 20 9.15 -7.28 14.08
CA GLU A 20 8.24 -6.15 13.87
C GLU A 20 8.44 -5.57 12.47
N PHE A 21 7.41 -5.61 11.62
CA PHE A 21 7.53 -5.10 10.27
C PHE A 21 6.19 -4.73 9.65
N THR A 22 6.26 -3.83 8.69
CA THR A 22 5.21 -3.58 7.70
C THR A 22 5.89 -3.26 6.38
N PHE A 23 5.41 -3.83 5.28
CA PHE A 23 5.98 -3.58 3.96
C PHE A 23 4.96 -3.76 2.84
N ILE A 24 5.31 -3.21 1.67
CA ILE A 24 4.61 -3.43 0.41
C ILE A 24 5.61 -3.82 -0.67
N ILE A 25 5.23 -4.82 -1.47
CA ILE A 25 5.93 -5.20 -2.69
C ILE A 25 4.98 -4.95 -3.86
N PHE A 26 5.43 -4.13 -4.81
CA PHE A 26 4.78 -3.97 -6.11
C PHE A 26 5.52 -4.85 -7.14
N ASP A 27 4.85 -5.89 -7.64
CA ASP A 27 5.39 -6.71 -8.73
C ASP A 27 4.72 -6.31 -10.05
N PHE A 28 5.43 -5.46 -10.81
CA PHE A 28 4.99 -4.98 -12.13
C PHE A 28 4.81 -6.10 -13.16
N LYS A 29 5.56 -7.20 -13.04
CA LYS A 29 5.48 -8.30 -14.02
C LYS A 29 4.23 -9.14 -13.83
N LYS A 30 3.84 -9.34 -12.56
CA LYS A 30 2.64 -10.07 -12.19
C LYS A 30 1.42 -9.18 -12.04
N ASN A 31 1.61 -7.86 -12.06
CA ASN A 31 0.58 -6.86 -11.80
C ASN A 31 -0.13 -7.09 -10.45
N ILE A 32 0.66 -7.35 -9.40
CA ILE A 32 0.15 -7.58 -8.05
C ILE A 32 0.81 -6.65 -7.04
N ILE A 33 0.06 -6.33 -6.00
CA ILE A 33 0.51 -5.59 -4.83
C ILE A 33 0.38 -6.52 -3.64
N LEU A 34 1.50 -6.78 -2.98
CA LEU A 34 1.56 -7.57 -1.77
C LEU A 34 1.81 -6.64 -0.60
N GLN A 35 0.84 -6.56 0.31
CA GLN A 35 0.97 -5.83 1.57
C GLN A 35 0.96 -6.85 2.72
N SER A 36 1.90 -6.71 3.65
CA SER A 36 1.95 -7.57 4.84
C SER A 36 2.48 -6.79 6.04
N SER A 37 2.03 -7.21 7.23
CA SER A 37 2.52 -6.74 8.52
C SER A 37 2.88 -7.93 9.40
N ASP A 38 3.59 -7.65 10.50
CA ASP A 38 3.79 -8.61 11.58
C ASP A 38 2.46 -9.07 12.21
N ILE A 39 2.48 -10.22 12.90
CA ILE A 39 1.29 -10.88 13.49
C ILE A 39 0.53 -9.96 14.44
N PHE A 40 1.23 -9.07 15.13
CA PHE A 40 0.65 -8.17 16.12
C PHE A 40 0.24 -6.81 15.52
N GLY A 41 0.60 -6.54 14.27
CA GLY A 41 0.36 -5.26 13.62
C GLY A 41 1.01 -4.08 14.37
N ILE A 42 2.21 -4.29 14.93
CA ILE A 42 2.86 -3.31 15.82
C ILE A 42 3.19 -2.02 15.06
N LYS A 43 3.59 -2.12 13.79
CA LYS A 43 3.85 -0.95 12.94
C LYS A 43 2.58 -0.57 12.18
N PRO A 44 2.02 0.62 12.42
CA PRO A 44 0.77 0.99 11.79
C PRO A 44 1.00 1.33 10.31
N GLN A 45 0.04 0.93 9.49
CA GLN A 45 0.04 1.18 8.06
C GLN A 45 -1.39 1.44 7.61
N TRP A 46 -1.58 2.53 6.87
CA TRP A 46 -2.86 2.92 6.30
C TRP A 46 -2.76 2.90 4.79
N TYR A 47 -3.82 2.48 4.13
CA TYR A 47 -3.93 2.56 2.68
C TYR A 47 -5.31 3.07 2.26
N ASN A 48 -5.39 3.60 1.04
CA ASN A 48 -6.64 3.88 0.35
C ASN A 48 -6.50 3.46 -1.11
N ILE A 49 -7.57 2.94 -1.69
CA ILE A 49 -7.67 2.55 -3.10
C ILE A 49 -8.66 3.52 -3.74
N THR A 50 -8.20 4.19 -4.78
CA THR A 50 -8.95 5.23 -5.49
C THR A 50 -9.01 4.86 -6.98
N GLU A 51 -9.75 5.63 -7.78
CA GLU A 51 -9.83 5.39 -9.23
C GLU A 51 -8.46 5.58 -9.92
N ASP A 52 -7.65 6.50 -9.40
CA ASP A 52 -6.35 6.86 -9.97
C ASP A 52 -5.19 5.98 -9.46
N GLY A 53 -5.40 5.23 -8.36
CA GLY A 53 -4.37 4.32 -7.86
C GLY A 53 -4.52 3.91 -6.40
N ILE A 54 -3.37 3.69 -5.74
CA ILE A 54 -3.31 3.27 -4.34
C ILE A 54 -2.39 4.20 -3.56
N ILE A 55 -2.89 4.71 -2.45
CA ILE A 55 -2.15 5.54 -1.50
C ILE A 55 -1.82 4.66 -0.31
N VAL A 56 -0.56 4.68 0.14
CA VAL A 56 -0.15 3.99 1.37
C VAL A 56 0.77 4.88 2.18
N SER A 57 0.55 4.93 3.49
CA SER A 57 1.42 5.66 4.43
C SER A 57 1.43 4.99 5.81
N SER A 58 2.51 5.20 6.54
CA SER A 58 2.60 4.94 7.98
C SER A 58 1.93 6.03 8.82
N PHE A 59 1.14 6.92 8.22
CA PHE A 59 0.32 7.91 8.93
C PHE A 59 -1.06 8.03 8.30
N ARG A 60 -2.10 7.91 9.12
CA ARG A 60 -3.49 8.10 8.70
C ARG A 60 -3.72 9.48 8.07
N SER A 61 -3.14 10.52 8.66
CA SER A 61 -3.31 11.91 8.21
C SER A 61 -2.84 12.09 6.77
N SER A 62 -1.71 11.48 6.38
CA SER A 62 -1.20 11.55 5.01
C SER A 62 -2.16 10.89 4.02
N VAL A 63 -2.72 9.72 4.37
CA VAL A 63 -3.69 9.05 3.50
C VAL A 63 -4.95 9.92 3.36
N CYS A 64 -5.51 10.41 4.46
CA CYS A 64 -6.69 11.27 4.43
C CYS A 64 -6.46 12.56 3.63
N GLN A 65 -5.30 13.20 3.78
CA GLN A 65 -4.98 14.42 3.06
C GLN A 65 -4.86 14.16 1.54
N CYS A 66 -4.17 13.09 1.13
CA CYS A 66 -4.07 12.74 -0.28
C CYS A 66 -5.43 12.38 -0.88
N SER A 67 -6.28 11.63 -0.16
CA SER A 67 -7.62 11.27 -0.64
C SER A 67 -8.57 12.46 -0.71
N ALA A 68 -8.52 13.39 0.26
CA ALA A 68 -9.32 14.61 0.21
C ALA A 68 -8.91 15.53 -0.96
N LEU A 69 -7.61 15.55 -1.30
CA LEU A 69 -7.15 16.26 -2.50
C LEU A 69 -7.73 15.63 -3.77
N GLU A 70 -7.83 14.30 -3.87
CA GLU A 70 -8.45 13.65 -5.04
C GLU A 70 -9.94 14.00 -5.18
N GLU A 71 -10.70 14.06 -4.08
CA GLU A 71 -12.08 14.55 -4.11
C GLU A 71 -12.15 16.02 -4.57
N GLU A 72 -11.25 16.89 -4.11
CA GLU A 72 -11.17 18.27 -4.61
C GLU A 72 -10.79 18.34 -6.09
N PHE A 73 -9.85 17.53 -6.57
CA PHE A 73 -9.48 17.47 -7.99
C PHE A 73 -10.61 16.95 -8.87
N THR A 74 -11.38 15.97 -8.38
CA THR A 74 -12.56 15.43 -9.06
C THR A 74 -13.65 16.49 -9.16
N ASN A 75 -13.94 17.19 -8.04
CA ASN A 75 -14.93 18.27 -8.00
C ASN A 75 -14.51 19.51 -8.82
N ARG A 76 -13.21 19.78 -8.98
CA ARG A 76 -12.70 20.89 -9.82
C ARG A 76 -12.73 20.60 -11.33
N LYS A 77 -12.83 19.34 -11.78
CA LYS A 77 -12.89 19.00 -13.22
C LYS A 77 -14.30 19.06 -13.82
N ILE A 78 -15.35 19.26 -13.01
CA ILE A 78 -16.73 19.36 -13.50
C ILE A 78 -17.12 20.83 -13.59
N ASN A 79 -16.59 21.56 -14.57
CA ASN A 79 -17.17 22.80 -15.10
C ASN A 79 -16.49 23.16 -16.43
N SER A 80 -16.85 22.43 -17.49
CA SER A 80 -16.74 22.95 -18.85
C SER A 80 -18.01 22.61 -19.63
N LYS A 81 -18.94 23.57 -19.63
CA LYS A 81 -19.87 23.82 -20.73
C LYS A 81 -19.97 25.33 -20.90
#